data_AF-A0A924SEI8-F1
#
_entry.id   AF-A0A924SEI8-F1
#
_cell.length_a   1.000
_cell.length_b   1.000
_cell.length_c   1.000
_cell.angle_alpha   90.00
_cell.angle_beta   90.00
_cell.angle_gamma   90.00
#
_symmetry.space_group_name_H-M   'P 1'
#
loop_
_entity.id
_entity.type
_entity.pdbx_description
1 polymer ?
#
loop_
_entity_poly.entity_id
_entity_poly.type
_entity_poly.pdbx_seq_one_letter_code
_entity_poly.pdbx_strand_id
1 'polypeptide(L)' 'TAGGGLVTATVTGSGELVSLAIDPKAVDPDDVESLEDLVLAAVADASGNAQELQAQLMGPMASGLGGLGLPGM' A
#
# COMPACT_ATOMS: atom_id res chain seq x y z
N THR A 1 6.43 3.60 1.89
CA THR A 1 7.90 3.38 2.08
C THR A 1 8.23 3.44 3.55
N ALA A 2 9.40 2.93 3.99
CA ALA A 2 9.84 2.99 5.37
C ALA A 2 11.29 3.50 5.50
N GLY A 3 11.67 3.92 6.71
CA GLY A 3 13.05 4.33 7.03
C GLY A 3 13.54 5.53 6.22
N GLY A 4 12.67 6.49 5.87
CA GLY A 4 13.06 7.64 5.03
C GLY A 4 13.40 7.27 3.58
N GLY A 5 12.89 6.15 3.08
CA GLY A 5 13.13 5.68 1.71
C GLY A 5 14.16 4.56 1.60
N LEU A 6 14.73 4.13 2.74
CA LEU A 6 15.64 2.98 2.80
C LEU A 6 14.98 1.68 2.36
N VAL A 7 13.68 1.51 2.59
CA VAL A 7 12.90 0.38 2.06
C VAL A 7 11.66 0.87 1.34
N THR A 8 11.47 0.41 0.12
CA THR A 8 10.32 0.75 -0.73
C THR A 8 9.65 -0.52 -1.23
N ALA A 9 8.38 -0.70 -0.87
CA ALA A 9 7.52 -1.75 -1.39
C ALA A 9 6.53 -1.15 -2.40
N THR A 10 6.32 -1.87 -3.51
CA THR A 10 5.32 -1.53 -4.53
C THR A 10 4.29 -2.63 -4.57
N VAL A 11 3.03 -2.27 -4.34
CA VAL A 11 1.88 -3.16 -4.45
C VAL A 11 0.97 -2.73 -5.58
N THR A 12 0.24 -3.67 -6.18
CA THR A 12 -0.83 -3.36 -7.12
C THR A 12 -2.03 -2.76 -6.39
N GLY A 13 -2.96 -2.18 -7.15
CA GLY A 13 -4.24 -1.74 -6.62
C GLY A 13 -5.09 -2.87 -6.02
N SER A 14 -4.80 -4.16 -6.28
CA SER A 14 -5.44 -5.31 -5.62
C SER A 14 -4.73 -5.76 -4.34
N GLY A 15 -3.62 -5.11 -3.97
CA GLY A 15 -2.82 -5.44 -2.78
C GLY A 15 -1.73 -6.48 -3.00
N GLU A 16 -1.46 -6.88 -4.25
CA GLU A 16 -0.38 -7.82 -4.57
C GLU A 16 0.98 -7.13 -4.55
N LEU A 17 1.97 -7.66 -3.83
CA LEU A 17 3.33 -7.14 -3.82
C LEU A 17 4.06 -7.50 -5.13
N VAL A 18 4.51 -6.48 -5.86
CA VAL A 18 5.18 -6.65 -7.17
C VAL A 18 6.64 -6.20 -7.18
N SER A 19 7.06 -5.42 -6.19
CA SER A 19 8.46 -5.01 -6.06
C SER A 19 8.82 -4.68 -4.61
N LEU A 20 10.07 -4.97 -4.25
CA LEU A 20 10.69 -4.56 -3.00
C LEU A 20 12.11 -4.10 -3.32
N ALA A 21 12.43 -2.86 -2.95
CA ALA A 21 13.75 -2.27 -3.07
C ALA A 21 14.28 -1.91 -1.69
N ILE A 22 15.52 -2.31 -1.41
CA ILE A 22 16.22 -2.07 -0.15
C ILE A 22 17.52 -1.33 -0.48
N ASP A 23 17.70 -0.16 0.11
CA ASP A 23 18.96 0.59 0.04
C ASP A 23 20.04 -0.19 0.81
N PRO A 24 21.24 -0.38 0.25
CA PRO A 24 22.34 -1.08 0.93
C PRO A 24 22.68 -0.52 2.32
N LYS A 25 22.39 0.76 2.60
CA LYS A 25 22.58 1.37 3.92
C LYS A 25 21.69 0.79 5.01
N ALA A 26 20.58 0.13 4.66
CA ALA A 26 19.74 -0.58 5.61
C ALA A 26 20.16 -2.04 5.82
N VAL A 27 21.17 -2.53 5.09
CA VAL A 27 21.65 -3.91 5.20
C VAL A 27 22.85 -3.94 6.12
N ASP A 28 22.59 -4.13 7.41
CA ASP A 28 23.61 -4.40 8.42
C ASP A 28 23.52 -5.88 8.84
N PRO A 29 24.55 -6.71 8.60
CA PRO A 29 24.52 -8.12 8.99
C PRO A 29 24.51 -8.32 10.51
N ASP A 30 24.92 -7.32 11.29
CA ASP A 30 24.91 -7.37 12.75
C ASP A 30 23.57 -6.90 13.35
N ASP A 31 22.69 -6.30 12.53
CA ASP A 31 21.38 -5.78 12.94
C ASP A 31 20.27 -6.11 11.91
N VAL A 32 20.00 -7.40 11.77
CA VAL A 32 18.96 -7.91 10.86
C VAL A 32 17.55 -7.56 11.33
N GLU A 33 17.32 -7.48 12.65
CA GLU A 33 16.01 -7.15 13.24
C GLU A 33 15.51 -5.77 12.76
N SER A 34 16.39 -4.76 12.75
CA SER A 34 16.04 -3.44 12.22
C SER A 34 15.64 -3.48 10.74
N LEU A 35 16.30 -4.30 9.92
CA LEU A 35 15.94 -4.44 8.51
C LEU A 35 14.57 -5.12 8.34
N GLU A 36 14.30 -6.16 9.12
CA GLU A 36 13.01 -6.86 9.12
C GLU A 36 11.86 -5.91 9.47
N ASP A 37 12.04 -5.07 10.49
CA ASP A 37 11.06 -4.05 10.89
C ASP A 37 10.80 -3.04 9.76
N LEU A 38 11.84 -2.58 9.08
CA LEU A 38 11.71 -1.66 7.94
C LEU A 38 10.97 -2.30 6.77
N VAL A 39 11.22 -3.58 6.48
CA VAL A 39 10.50 -4.32 5.43
C VAL A 39 9.03 -4.47 5.79
N LEU A 40 8.73 -4.87 7.01
CA LEU A 40 7.35 -5.01 7.49
C LEU A 40 6.60 -3.67 7.38
N ALA A 41 7.21 -2.60 7.86
CA ALA A 41 6.63 -1.25 7.80
C ALA A 41 6.39 -0.79 6.36
N ALA A 42 7.34 -1.02 5.44
CA ALA A 42 7.20 -0.62 4.05
C ALA A 42 6.06 -1.37 3.34
N VAL A 43 5.92 -2.67 3.58
CA VAL A 43 4.85 -3.49 2.99
C VAL A 43 3.50 -3.10 3.58
N ALA A 44 3.39 -2.93 4.90
CA ALA A 44 2.16 -2.53 5.55
C ALA A 44 1.66 -1.16 5.05
N ASP A 45 2.57 -0.18 4.92
CA ASP A 45 2.28 1.12 4.35
C ASP A 45 1.81 1.01 2.88
N ALA A 46 2.50 0.22 2.06
CA ALA A 46 2.10 0.02 0.67
C ALA A 46 0.71 -0.63 0.55
N SER A 47 0.42 -1.67 1.32
CA SER A 47 -0.88 -2.33 1.36
C SER A 47 -1.99 -1.40 1.86
N GLY A 48 -1.73 -0.58 2.88
CA GLY A 48 -2.67 0.43 3.37
C GLY A 48 -3.01 1.46 2.28
N ASN A 49 -2.00 1.98 1.58
CA ASN A 49 -2.19 2.90 0.45
C ASN A 49 -3.04 2.28 -0.67
N ALA A 50 -2.87 0.99 -0.97
CA ALA A 50 -3.70 0.29 -1.96
C ALA A 50 -5.17 0.18 -1.53
N GLN A 51 -5.43 -0.11 -0.25
CA GLN A 51 -6.79 -0.17 0.30
C GLN A 51 -7.45 1.21 0.27
N GLU A 52 -6.72 2.28 0.63
CA GLU A 52 -7.22 3.64 0.54
C GLU A 52 -7.55 4.05 -0.89
N LEU A 53 -6.70 3.67 -1.86
CA LEU A 53 -6.96 3.90 -3.28
C LEU A 53 -8.22 3.16 -3.75
N GLN A 54 -8.42 1.89 -3.36
CA GLN A 54 -9.64 1.15 -3.67
C GLN A 54 -10.89 1.85 -3.09
N ALA A 55 -10.83 2.28 -1.83
CA ALA A 55 -11.92 2.99 -1.18
C ALA A 55 -12.24 4.32 -1.90
N GLN A 56 -11.21 5.06 -2.32
CA GLN A 56 -11.35 6.29 -3.11
C GLN A 56 -11.95 6.07 -4.49
N LEU A 57 -11.72 4.93 -5.14
CA LEU A 57 -12.31 4.60 -6.44
C LEU A 57 -13.77 4.13 -6.30
N MET A 58 -14.09 3.40 -5.23
CA MET A 58 -15.43 2.91 -4.92
C MET A 58 -16.36 4.02 -4.42
N GLY A 59 -15.88 5.00 -3.66
CA GLY A 59 -16.70 6.09 -3.10
C GLY A 59 -17.47 6.91 -4.15
N PRO A 60 -16.81 7.46 -5.19
CA PRO A 60 -17.43 8.16 -6.31
C PRO A 60 -18.35 7.26 -7.15
N MET A 61 -18.01 5.97 -7.30
CA MET A 61 -18.83 5.01 -8.04
C MET A 61 -20.11 4.64 -7.28
N ALA A 62 -20.03 4.47 -5.96
CA ALA A 62 -21.18 4.22 -5.09
C ALA A 62 -22.12 5.45 -5.01
N SER A 63 -21.56 6.65 -4.93
CA SER A 63 -22.34 7.89 -4.96
C SER A 63 -22.91 8.20 -6.37
N GLY A 64 -22.18 7.81 -7.43
CA GLY A 64 -22.62 7.87 -8.82
C GLY A 64 -23.56 6.75 -9.27
N LEU A 65 -23.81 5.71 -8.46
CA LEU A 65 -24.86 4.71 -8.71
C LEU A 65 -26.06 4.89 -7.78
N GLY A 66 -25.84 5.44 -6.59
CA GLY A 66 -26.90 5.75 -5.62
C GLY A 66 -27.77 6.95 -6.00
N GLY A 67 -27.33 7.82 -6.91
CA GLY A 67 -28.09 9.00 -7.36
C GLY A 67 -28.88 8.84 -8.66
N LEU A 68 -28.74 7.72 -9.38
CA LEU A 68 -29.14 7.62 -10.80
C LEU A 68 -30.11 6.46 -11.11
N GLY A 69 -30.33 5.54 -10.17
CA GLY A 69 -30.78 4.18 -10.52
C GLY A 69 -31.77 3.49 -9.60
N LEU A 70 -32.37 4.17 -8.63
CA LEU A 70 -33.63 3.71 -8.03
C LEU A 70 -34.84 4.60 -8.39
N PRO A 71 -35.10 4.92 -9.67
CA PRO A 71 -36.47 5.11 -10.12
C PRO A 71 -37.08 3.72 -10.27
N GLY A 72 -37.87 3.33 -9.28
CA GLY A 72 -38.42 1.99 -9.17
C GLY A 72 -39.57 1.89 -8.18
N MET A 73 -40.80 2.38 -8.42
CA MET A 73 -41.48 2.61 -9.72
C MET A 73 -41.19 1.53 -10.75
#